data_AF-A0A7V8XE23-F1
#
_entry.id   AF-A0A7V8XE23-F1
#
_cell.length_a   1.000
_cell.length_b   1.000
_cell.length_c   1.000
_cell.angle_alpha   90.00
_cell.angle_beta   90.00
_cell.angle_gamma   90.00
#
_symmetry.space_group_name_H-M   'P 1'
#
loop_
_entity.id
_entity.type
_entity.pdbx_description
1 polymer ?
#
loop_
_entity_poly.entity_id
_entity_poly.type
_entity_poly.pdbx_seq_one_letter_code
_entity_poly.pdbx_strand_id
1 'polypeptide(L)'
;MDALPALDTLSDEDLETLLQETEDAEEQISGRRRQLHDQIDALRSERVERLRGQVEAGTLDIAVPDQASLDRPIFHGTGDLPDEGPEHQAPEPGELSDDDLRATIVALEREEDDISLRRRMLHGRIDILRAERERRRRGLHVDPGDLGPILGGSTG
;
A
#
# COMPACT_ATOMS: atom_id res chain seq x y z
N MET A 1 11.76 -8.21 -1.65
CA MET A 1 12.25 -6.81 -1.63
C MET A 1 13.72 -6.84 -1.27
N ASP A 2 14.58 -6.34 -2.16
CA ASP A 2 16.02 -6.34 -1.95
C ASP A 2 16.47 -5.21 -1.01
N ALA A 3 17.48 -5.51 -0.19
CA ALA A 3 18.12 -4.54 0.68
C ALA A 3 18.76 -3.42 -0.15
N LEU A 4 18.78 -2.21 0.41
CA LEU A 4 19.53 -1.10 -0.17
C LEU A 4 21.02 -1.48 -0.29
N PRO A 5 21.65 -1.27 -1.46
CA PRO A 5 23.09 -1.45 -1.61
C PRO A 5 23.86 -0.46 -0.73
N ALA A 6 25.12 -0.78 -0.44
CA ALA A 6 26.00 0.10 0.31
C ALA A 6 26.23 1.40 -0.48
N LEU A 7 25.72 2.51 0.04
CA LEU A 7 25.64 3.78 -0.68
C LEU A 7 27.03 4.35 -1.00
N ASP A 8 28.02 4.13 -0.14
CA ASP A 8 29.42 4.52 -0.34
C ASP A 8 30.11 3.80 -1.51
N THR A 9 29.56 2.66 -1.94
CA THR A 9 30.11 1.87 -3.06
C THR A 9 29.50 2.20 -4.43
N LEU A 10 28.38 2.93 -4.48
CA LEU A 10 27.71 3.28 -5.73
C LEU A 10 28.45 4.42 -6.45
N SER A 11 28.54 4.36 -7.79
CA SER A 11 28.92 5.55 -8.55
C SER A 11 27.80 6.61 -8.53
N ASP A 12 28.10 7.85 -8.93
CA ASP A 12 27.06 8.89 -9.05
C ASP A 12 26.04 8.56 -10.13
N GLU A 13 26.47 7.86 -11.19
CA GLU A 13 25.59 7.38 -12.26
C GLU A 13 24.67 6.28 -11.74
N ASP A 14 25.21 5.27 -11.06
CA ASP A 14 24.41 4.18 -10.48
C ASP A 14 23.42 4.70 -9.43
N LEU A 15 23.81 5.70 -8.63
CA LEU A 15 22.93 6.33 -7.66
C LEU A 15 21.73 7.01 -8.33
N GLU A 16 21.97 7.74 -9.42
CA GLU A 16 20.90 8.44 -10.15
C GLU A 16 19.99 7.43 -10.88
N THR A 17 20.56 6.40 -11.50
CA THR A 17 19.78 5.29 -12.09
C THR A 17 18.90 4.62 -11.04
N LEU A 18 19.47 4.28 -9.88
CA LEU A 18 18.73 3.63 -8.80
C LEU A 18 17.62 4.52 -8.24
N LEU A 19 17.87 5.82 -8.14
CA LEU A 19 16.87 6.79 -7.71
C LEU A 19 15.70 6.83 -8.71
N GLN A 20 16.00 6.96 -10.00
CA GLN A 20 14.98 6.99 -11.06
C GLN A 20 14.15 5.71 -11.06
N GLU A 21 14.79 4.54 -11.03
CA GLU A 21 14.09 3.24 -10.97
C GLU A 21 13.20 3.12 -9.73
N THR A 22 13.65 3.64 -8.58
CA THR A 22 12.85 3.63 -7.35
C THR A 22 11.67 4.59 -7.44
N GLU A 23 11.84 5.77 -8.06
CA GLU A 23 10.76 6.74 -8.31
C GLU A 23 9.72 6.18 -9.28
N ASP A 24 10.14 5.57 -10.38
CA ASP A 24 9.25 4.93 -11.36
C ASP A 24 8.47 3.76 -10.73
N ALA A 25 9.12 2.96 -9.88
CA ALA A 25 8.46 1.90 -9.14
C ALA A 25 7.43 2.46 -8.14
N GLU A 26 7.73 3.58 -7.46
CA GLU A 26 6.79 4.22 -6.56
C GLU A 26 5.58 4.78 -7.29
N GLU A 27 5.78 5.39 -8.46
CA GLU A 27 4.69 5.92 -9.26
C GLU A 27 3.71 4.82 -9.68
N GLN A 28 4.23 3.67 -10.12
CA GLN A 28 3.44 2.48 -10.45
C GLN A 28 2.63 1.98 -9.25
N ILE A 29 3.27 1.86 -8.09
CA ILE A 29 2.61 1.43 -6.84
C ILE A 29 1.53 2.43 -6.42
N SER A 30 1.81 3.73 -6.52
CA SER A 30 0.83 4.77 -6.25
C SER A 30 -0.34 4.74 -7.23
N GLY A 31 -0.11 4.39 -8.49
CA GLY A 31 -1.15 4.13 -9.49
C GLY A 31 -2.06 2.97 -9.11
N ARG A 32 -1.47 1.81 -8.81
CA ARG A 32 -2.20 0.61 -8.38
C ARG A 32 -3.02 0.86 -7.10
N ARG A 33 -2.46 1.60 -6.13
CA ARG A 33 -3.17 1.98 -4.90
C ARG A 33 -4.44 2.77 -5.18
N ARG A 34 -4.38 3.74 -6.10
CA ARG A 34 -5.55 4.55 -6.47
C ARG A 34 -6.64 3.67 -7.09
N GLN A 35 -6.27 2.83 -8.05
CA GLN A 35 -7.22 1.90 -8.68
C GLN A 35 -7.87 0.98 -7.65
N LEU A 36 -7.09 0.43 -6.72
CA LEU A 36 -7.61 -0.45 -5.68
C LEU A 36 -8.57 0.28 -4.73
N HIS A 37 -8.25 1.53 -4.36
CA HIS A 37 -9.15 2.37 -3.57
C HIS A 37 -10.47 2.63 -4.31
N ASP A 38 -10.41 2.98 -5.59
CA ASP A 38 -11.61 3.21 -6.42
C ASP A 38 -12.50 1.94 -6.46
N GLN A 39 -11.90 0.75 -6.57
CA GLN A 39 -12.62 -0.53 -6.55
C GLN A 39 -13.27 -0.81 -5.19
N ILE A 40 -12.52 -0.63 -4.09
CA ILE A 40 -13.02 -0.82 -2.73
C ILE A 40 -14.21 0.12 -2.47
N ASP A 41 -14.10 1.38 -2.89
CA ASP A 41 -15.15 2.38 -2.68
C ASP A 41 -16.42 2.07 -3.51
N ALA A 42 -16.28 1.57 -4.73
CA ALA A 42 -17.41 1.09 -5.54
C ALA A 42 -18.15 -0.08 -4.86
N LEU A 43 -17.42 -1.10 -4.41
CA LEU A 43 -17.99 -2.27 -3.73
C LEU A 43 -18.63 -1.90 -2.38
N ARG A 44 -18.01 -0.98 -1.62
CA ARG A 44 -18.59 -0.46 -0.37
C ARG A 44 -19.88 0.31 -0.63
N SER A 45 -19.92 1.11 -1.69
CA SER A 45 -21.11 1.88 -2.07
C SER A 45 -22.29 0.96 -2.38
N GLU A 46 -22.07 -0.05 -3.24
CA GLU A 46 -23.06 -1.10 -3.54
C GLU A 46 -23.54 -1.78 -2.26
N ARG A 47 -22.62 -2.18 -1.37
CA ARG A 47 -22.97 -2.84 -0.10
C ARG A 47 -23.84 -1.94 0.77
N VAL A 48 -23.53 -0.66 0.87
CA VAL A 48 -24.31 0.32 1.65
C VAL A 48 -25.71 0.48 1.04
N GLU A 49 -25.83 0.53 -0.28
CA GLU A 49 -27.13 0.62 -0.97
C GLU A 49 -28.00 -0.62 -0.70
N ARG A 50 -27.45 -1.83 -0.80
CA ARG A 50 -28.17 -3.07 -0.48
C ARG A 50 -28.62 -3.13 0.97
N LEU A 51 -27.74 -2.78 1.89
CA LEU A 51 -28.07 -2.74 3.32
C LEU A 51 -29.19 -1.74 3.61
N ARG A 52 -29.18 -0.55 2.99
CA ARG A 52 -30.29 0.41 3.11
C ARG A 52 -31.60 -0.19 2.60
N GLY A 53 -31.59 -0.84 1.44
CA GLY A 53 -32.78 -1.50 0.89
C GLY A 53 -33.32 -2.61 1.81
N GLN A 54 -32.44 -3.41 2.43
CA GLN A 54 -32.84 -4.45 3.38
C GLN A 54 -33.45 -3.87 4.67
N VAL A 55 -32.90 -2.76 5.17
CA VAL A 55 -33.46 -2.02 6.32
C VAL A 55 -34.85 -1.49 6.01
N GLU A 56 -35.02 -0.83 4.86
CA GLU A 56 -36.31 -0.29 4.43
C GLU A 56 -37.37 -1.37 4.25
N ALA A 57 -36.98 -2.53 3.71
CA ALA A 57 -37.85 -3.70 3.56
C ALA A 57 -38.08 -4.46 4.88
N GLY A 58 -37.37 -4.13 5.97
CA GLY A 58 -37.42 -4.86 7.23
C GLY A 58 -36.90 -6.30 7.16
N THR A 59 -36.01 -6.57 6.20
CA THR A 59 -35.42 -7.91 5.93
C THR A 59 -34.00 -8.07 6.45
N LEU A 60 -33.38 -6.97 6.90
CA LEU A 60 -32.03 -7.01 7.44
C LEU A 60 -31.99 -7.84 8.73
N ASP A 61 -31.27 -8.94 8.70
CA ASP A 61 -30.93 -9.71 9.89
C ASP A 61 -29.56 -9.26 10.42
N ILE A 62 -29.55 -8.66 11.61
CA ILE A 62 -28.32 -8.21 12.26
C ILE A 62 -27.85 -9.33 13.20
N ALA A 63 -26.99 -10.21 12.67
CA ALA A 63 -26.26 -11.14 13.52
C ALA A 63 -25.20 -10.38 14.34
N VAL A 64 -25.14 -10.66 15.65
CA VAL A 64 -24.05 -10.19 16.50
C VAL A 64 -22.75 -10.84 15.99
N PRO A 65 -21.73 -10.05 15.60
CA PRO A 65 -20.45 -10.62 15.17
C PRO A 65 -19.86 -11.47 16.30
N ASP A 66 -19.28 -12.62 15.96
CA ASP A 66 -18.53 -13.38 16.96
C ASP A 66 -17.27 -12.58 17.38
N GLN A 67 -16.75 -12.83 18.58
CA GLN A 67 -15.58 -12.09 19.08
C GLN A 67 -14.32 -12.30 18.23
N ALA A 68 -14.14 -13.48 17.62
CA ALA A 68 -13.00 -13.78 16.77
C ALA A 68 -13.04 -12.99 15.44
N SER A 69 -14.22 -12.61 14.95
CA SER A 69 -14.42 -11.75 13.79
C SER A 69 -14.05 -10.29 14.06
N LEU A 70 -14.03 -9.88 15.33
CA LEU A 70 -13.61 -8.55 15.78
C LEU A 70 -12.10 -8.44 16.02
N ASP A 71 -11.40 -9.55 16.18
CA ASP A 71 -9.96 -9.61 16.43
C ASP A 71 -9.10 -9.39 15.17
N ARG A 72 -9.64 -8.76 14.12
CA ARG A 72 -8.89 -8.48 12.89
C ARG A 72 -7.76 -7.47 13.20
N PRO A 73 -6.48 -7.82 13.00
CA PRO A 73 -5.39 -6.88 13.19
C PRO A 73 -5.56 -5.66 12.27
N ILE A 74 -5.13 -4.51 12.78
CA ILE A 74 -5.22 -3.20 12.12
C ILE A 74 -4.48 -3.19 10.78
N PHE A 75 -3.53 -4.11 10.59
CA PHE A 75 -2.71 -4.22 9.40
C PHE A 75 -2.39 -5.69 9.15
N HIS A 76 -2.68 -6.19 7.95
CA HIS A 76 -2.41 -7.57 7.53
C HIS A 76 -1.31 -7.69 6.47
N GLY A 77 -0.79 -6.56 5.98
CA GLY A 77 0.16 -6.56 4.88
C GLY A 77 1.50 -7.20 5.25
N THR A 78 1.95 -8.12 4.41
CA THR A 78 3.33 -8.61 4.37
C THR A 78 4.24 -7.68 3.56
N GLY A 79 3.66 -6.80 2.74
CA GLY A 79 4.37 -5.96 1.77
C GLY A 79 4.78 -6.72 0.51
N ASP A 80 4.41 -8.01 0.43
CA ASP A 80 4.60 -8.83 -0.75
C ASP A 80 3.45 -8.53 -1.72
N LEU A 81 3.80 -8.08 -2.92
CA LEU A 81 2.81 -7.91 -3.97
C LEU A 81 2.97 -9.06 -4.94
N PRO A 82 1.88 -9.72 -5.35
CA PRO A 82 1.96 -10.68 -6.44
C PRO A 82 2.58 -9.98 -7.66
N ASP A 83 3.62 -10.60 -8.21
CA ASP A 83 4.60 -10.01 -9.15
C ASP A 83 3.91 -9.35 -10.35
N GLU A 84 2.86 -9.96 -10.86
CA GLU A 84 2.00 -9.41 -11.91
C GLU A 84 0.62 -10.05 -11.70
N GLY A 85 -0.34 -9.30 -11.16
CA GLY A 85 -1.74 -9.68 -11.29
C GLY A 85 -2.24 -9.09 -12.61
N PRO A 86 -2.99 -9.83 -13.46
CA PRO A 86 -3.66 -9.22 -14.60
C PRO A 86 -4.40 -8.00 -14.08
N GLU A 87 -4.48 -6.93 -14.88
CA GLU A 87 -5.36 -5.79 -14.65
C GLU A 87 -6.57 -6.28 -13.87
N HIS A 88 -6.65 -5.99 -12.56
CA HIS A 88 -7.68 -6.56 -11.70
C HIS A 88 -8.97 -5.95 -12.22
N GLN A 89 -9.59 -6.63 -13.17
CA GLN A 89 -10.88 -6.26 -13.71
C GLN A 89 -11.81 -6.52 -12.54
N ALA A 90 -12.12 -5.43 -11.85
CA ALA A 90 -12.90 -5.46 -10.63
C ALA A 90 -14.20 -6.21 -10.95
N PRO A 91 -14.59 -7.20 -10.14
CA PRO A 91 -15.89 -7.82 -10.33
C PRO A 91 -16.97 -6.74 -10.26
N GLU A 92 -17.90 -6.74 -11.21
CA GLU A 92 -18.99 -5.79 -11.23
C GLU A 92 -19.81 -5.96 -9.94
N PRO A 93 -19.96 -4.90 -9.10
CA PRO A 93 -20.55 -5.03 -7.77
C PRO A 93 -21.93 -5.68 -7.77
N GLY A 94 -22.74 -5.39 -8.80
CA GLY A 94 -24.09 -5.91 -8.97
C GLY A 94 -24.19 -7.41 -9.23
N GLU A 95 -23.10 -8.07 -9.65
CA GLU A 95 -23.07 -9.51 -9.94
C GLU A 95 -22.72 -10.36 -8.70
N LEU A 96 -22.16 -9.74 -7.66
CA LEU A 96 -21.74 -10.42 -6.44
C LEU A 96 -22.93 -10.63 -5.49
N SER A 97 -22.96 -11.77 -4.79
CA SER A 97 -23.83 -11.93 -3.63
C SER A 97 -23.36 -11.04 -2.47
N ASP A 98 -24.19 -10.83 -1.44
CA ASP A 98 -23.81 -9.99 -0.29
C ASP A 98 -22.60 -10.54 0.49
N ASP A 99 -22.49 -11.86 0.57
CA ASP A 99 -21.37 -12.55 1.21
C ASP A 99 -20.11 -12.44 0.35
N ASP A 100 -20.22 -12.66 -0.96
CA ASP A 100 -19.09 -12.51 -1.89
C ASP A 100 -18.61 -11.06 -1.96
N LEU A 101 -19.53 -10.09 -1.95
CA LEU A 101 -19.22 -8.66 -1.91
C LEU A 101 -18.42 -8.31 -0.66
N ARG A 102 -18.85 -8.82 0.50
CA ARG A 102 -18.13 -8.62 1.76
C ARG A 102 -16.76 -9.29 1.75
N ALA A 103 -16.67 -10.53 1.28
CA ALA A 103 -15.41 -11.27 1.19
C ALA A 103 -14.41 -10.59 0.23
N THR A 104 -14.90 -10.08 -0.90
CA THR A 104 -14.10 -9.35 -1.89
C THR A 104 -13.55 -8.05 -1.30
N ILE A 105 -14.38 -7.24 -0.62
CA ILE A 105 -13.92 -6.03 0.08
C ILE A 105 -12.79 -6.37 1.05
N VAL A 106 -12.98 -7.41 1.88
CA VAL A 106 -11.99 -7.85 2.87
C VAL A 106 -10.67 -8.26 2.21
N ALA A 107 -10.72 -8.95 1.07
CA ALA A 107 -9.54 -9.36 0.31
C ALA A 107 -8.80 -8.17 -0.28
N LEU A 108 -9.51 -7.24 -0.94
CA LEU A 108 -8.91 -6.03 -1.52
C LEU A 108 -8.32 -5.11 -0.43
N GLU A 109 -8.93 -5.02 0.74
CA GLU A 109 -8.34 -4.29 1.89
C GLU A 109 -7.00 -4.89 2.33
N ARG A 110 -6.82 -6.21 2.26
CA ARG A 110 -5.53 -6.83 2.58
C ARG A 110 -4.47 -6.52 1.53
N GLU A 111 -4.86 -6.56 0.26
CA GLU A 111 -3.95 -6.13 -0.82
C GLU A 111 -3.59 -4.65 -0.69
N GLU A 112 -4.53 -3.80 -0.23
CA GLU A 112 -4.28 -2.40 0.02
C GLU A 112 -3.24 -2.18 1.11
N ASP A 113 -3.32 -2.96 2.21
CA ASP A 113 -2.31 -2.97 3.26
C ASP A 113 -0.91 -3.28 2.68
N ASP A 114 -0.80 -4.31 1.83
CA ASP A 114 0.45 -4.71 1.17
C ASP A 114 1.01 -3.58 0.28
N ILE A 115 0.15 -2.98 -0.55
CA ILE A 115 0.51 -1.88 -1.45
C ILE A 115 0.97 -0.66 -0.65
N SER A 116 0.24 -0.31 0.40
CA SER A 116 0.53 0.84 1.25
C SER A 116 1.86 0.67 2.00
N LEU A 117 2.18 -0.54 2.44
CA LEU A 117 3.48 -0.85 3.04
C LEU A 117 4.61 -0.77 2.01
N ARG A 118 4.44 -1.37 0.83
CA ARG A 118 5.45 -1.29 -0.25
C ARG A 118 5.71 0.15 -0.67
N ARG A 119 4.65 0.96 -0.81
CA ARG A 119 4.78 2.40 -1.09
C ARG A 119 5.60 3.12 -0.04
N ARG A 120 5.33 2.88 1.25
CA ARG A 120 6.10 3.50 2.35
C ARG A 120 7.57 3.10 2.31
N MET A 121 7.86 1.84 2.00
CA MET A 121 9.25 1.37 1.85
C MET A 121 9.95 2.06 0.68
N LEU A 122 9.29 2.22 -0.47
CA LEU A 122 9.82 2.94 -1.63
C LEU A 122 10.06 4.42 -1.32
N HIS A 123 9.13 5.09 -0.62
CA HIS A 123 9.35 6.47 -0.14
C HIS A 123 10.57 6.58 0.75
N GLY A 124 10.71 5.70 1.76
CA GLY A 124 11.89 5.71 2.62
C GLY A 124 13.18 5.50 1.83
N ARG A 125 13.16 4.63 0.82
CA ARG A 125 14.30 4.42 -0.09
C ARG A 125 14.62 5.67 -0.91
N ILE A 126 13.62 6.32 -1.49
CA ILE A 126 13.77 7.58 -2.24
C ILE A 126 14.36 8.66 -1.35
N ASP A 127 13.89 8.81 -0.12
CA ASP A 127 14.38 9.81 0.83
C ASP A 127 15.86 9.58 1.15
N ILE A 128 16.27 8.33 1.37
CA ILE A 128 17.67 7.94 1.59
C ILE A 128 18.54 8.27 0.36
N LEU A 129 18.11 7.86 -0.84
CA LEU A 129 18.87 8.10 -2.09
C LEU A 129 18.98 9.59 -2.42
N ARG A 130 17.92 10.37 -2.18
CA ARG A 130 17.95 11.84 -2.34
C ARG A 130 18.89 12.50 -1.33
N ALA A 131 18.88 12.04 -0.08
CA ALA A 131 19.80 12.54 0.95
C ALA A 131 21.26 12.22 0.59
N GLU A 132 21.54 11.01 0.10
CA GLU A 132 22.84 10.60 -0.38
C GLU A 132 23.34 11.50 -1.50
N ARG A 133 22.51 11.71 -2.53
CA ARG A 133 22.85 12.59 -3.66
C ARG A 133 23.20 14.01 -3.22
N GLU A 134 22.47 14.57 -2.26
CA GLU A 134 22.76 15.91 -1.73
C GLU A 134 24.03 15.96 -0.89
N ARG A 135 24.34 14.91 -0.13
CA ARG A 135 25.56 14.84 0.68
C ARG A 135 26.82 14.67 -0.16
N ARG A 136 26.76 13.89 -1.24
CA ARG A 136 27.88 13.70 -2.16
C ARG A 136 28.38 15.00 -2.77
N ARG A 137 27.49 15.95 -3.04
CA ARG A 137 27.84 17.32 -3.50
C ARG A 137 28.76 18.06 -2.52
N ARG A 138 28.80 17.63 -1.25
CA ARG A 138 29.64 18.17 -0.18
C ARG A 138 30.82 17.27 0.16
N GLY A 139 31.03 16.18 -0.59
CA GLY A 139 32.05 15.16 -0.30
C GLY A 139 31.73 14.29 0.91
N LEU A 140 30.44 14.14 1.26
CA LEU A 140 29.95 13.34 2.37
C LEU A 140 29.03 12.22 1.87
N HIS A 141 28.80 11.21 2.71
CA HIS A 141 27.85 10.12 2.46
C HIS A 141 26.82 10.04 3.59
N VAL A 142 25.71 9.32 3.36
CA VAL A 142 24.71 8.96 4.37
C VAL A 142 25.25 7.80 5.20
N ASP A 143 25.28 7.99 6.52
CA ASP A 143 25.57 6.93 7.47
C ASP A 143 24.28 6.40 8.12
N PRO A 144 24.26 5.17 8.67
CA PRO A 144 23.09 4.62 9.35
C PRO A 144 22.54 5.50 10.49
N GLY A 145 23.40 6.30 11.14
CA GLY A 145 22.99 7.25 12.18
C GLY A 145 22.14 8.41 11.68
N ASP A 146 22.13 8.67 10.37
CA ASP A 146 21.38 9.75 9.74
C ASP A 146 19.97 9.35 9.31
N LEU A 147 19.64 8.06 9.38
CA LEU A 147 18.37 7.54 8.90
C LEU A 147 17.16 8.09 9.68
N GLY A 148 17.33 8.37 10.97
CA GLY A 148 16.29 8.98 11.81
C GLY A 148 15.71 10.25 11.20
N PRO A 149 16.50 11.33 11.06
CA PRO A 149 16.01 12.57 10.47
C PRO A 149 15.62 12.44 8.98
N ILE A 150 16.29 11.57 8.21
CA ILE A 150 15.97 11.36 6.78
C ILE A 150 14.56 10.77 6.60
N LEU A 151 14.19 9.79 7.43
CA LEU A 151 12.91 9.09 7.34
C LEU A 151 11.77 9.77 8.14
N GLY A 152 11.99 11.01 8.59
CA GLY A 152 10.99 11.75 9.37
C GLY A 152 10.87 11.33 10.84
N GLY A 153 11.81 10.53 11.35
CA GLY A 153 11.93 10.23 12.77
C GLY A 153 12.49 11.44 13.53
N SER A 154 11.71 11.99 14.44
CA SER A 154 12.18 13.04 15.35
C SER A 154 13.35 12.48 16.18
N THR A 155 14.53 13.11 16.09
CA THR A 155 15.64 12.86 17.01
C THR A 155 15.22 13.34 18.40
N GLY A 156 14.69 12.43 19.22
CA GLY A 156 14.38 12.65 20.64
C GLY A 156 15.58 12.31 21.52
#